data_AF-A0A2V6WQ77-F1
#
_entry.id   AF-A0A2V6WQ77-F1
#
_cell.length_a   1.000
_cell.length_b   1.000
_cell.length_c   1.000
_cell.angle_alpha   90.00
_cell.angle_beta   90.00
_cell.angle_gamma   90.00
#
_symmetry.space_group_name_H-M   'P 1'
#
loop_
_entity.id
_entity.type
_entity.pdbx_description
1 polymer ?
#
loop_
_entity_poly.entity_id
_entity_poly.type
_entity_poly.pdbx_seq_one_letter_code
_entity_poly.pdbx_strand_id
1 'polypeptide(L)' 'KGTAAKTRVLITSGDGDETWGTVGVADNIIEASWQALVDSVEYKLRRDERSRA' A
#
# COMPACT_ATOMS: atom_id res chain seq x y z
N LYS A 1 -4.50 24.80 18.07
CA LYS A 1 -3.64 23.97 17.18
C LYS A 1 -4.34 22.63 17.01
N GLY A 2 -4.71 22.26 15.78
CA GLY A 2 -5.32 20.95 15.49
C GLY A 2 -4.35 19.81 15.84
N THR A 3 -4.88 18.60 16.04
CA THR A 3 -4.23 17.44 16.68
C THR A 3 -3.00 16.86 15.97
N ALA A 4 -2.49 17.48 14.90
CA ALA A 4 -1.42 16.95 14.04
C ALA A 4 -1.68 15.48 13.60
N ALA A 5 -2.95 15.08 13.54
CA ALA A 5 -3.32 13.71 13.23
C ALA A 5 -2.97 13.37 11.78
N LYS A 6 -2.23 12.27 11.61
CA LYS A 6 -1.90 11.72 10.30
C LYS A 6 -3.05 10.85 9.80
N THR A 7 -3.36 10.98 8.50
CA THR A 7 -4.28 10.09 7.79
C THR A 7 -3.58 8.76 7.53
N ARG A 8 -4.26 7.64 7.79
CA ARG A 8 -3.78 6.27 7.52
C ARG A 8 -4.75 5.57 6.58
N VAL A 9 -4.23 5.02 5.48
CA VAL A 9 -5.01 4.31 4.47
C VAL A 9 -4.48 2.88 4.37
N LEU A 10 -5.38 1.90 4.49
CA LEU A 10 -5.11 0.48 4.23
C LEU A 10 -5.67 0.15 2.84
N ILE A 11 -4.83 -0.39 1.96
CA ILE A 11 -5.24 -0.95 0.67
C ILE A 11 -5.06 -2.46 0.74
N THR A 12 -6.10 -3.19 0.35
CA THR A 12 -6.05 -4.63 0.11
C THR A 12 -6.07 -4.86 -1.39
N SER A 13 -5.10 -5.61 -1.90
CA SER A 13 -4.96 -5.95 -3.30
C SER A 13 -4.90 -7.46 -3.47
N GLY A 14 -5.33 -7.96 -4.63
CA GLY A 14 -5.27 -9.37 -4.95
C GLY A 14 -5.29 -9.60 -6.45
N ASP A 15 -4.70 -10.71 -6.88
CA ASP A 15 -4.58 -11.12 -8.28
C ASP A 15 -5.44 -12.33 -8.66
N GLY A 16 -6.25 -12.83 -7.71
CA GLY A 16 -7.10 -14.01 -7.86
C GLY A 16 -6.52 -15.25 -7.18
N ASP A 17 -5.19 -15.34 -7.07
CA ASP A 17 -4.49 -16.44 -6.39
C ASP A 17 -4.08 -16.05 -4.97
N GLU A 18 -3.72 -14.78 -4.76
CA GLU A 18 -3.33 -14.26 -3.46
C GLU A 18 -3.94 -12.88 -3.16
N THR A 19 -4.03 -12.55 -1.87
CA THR A 19 -4.39 -11.24 -1.36
C THR A 19 -3.32 -10.72 -0.41
N TRP A 20 -2.94 -9.45 -0.54
CA TRP A 20 -2.01 -8.76 0.34
C TRP A 20 -2.52 -7.38 0.72
N GLY A 21 -1.96 -6.82 1.81
CA GLY A 21 -2.33 -5.51 2.32
C GLY A 21 -1.13 -4.58 2.42
N THR A 22 -1.34 -3.30 2.10
CA THR A 22 -0.36 -2.22 2.24
C THR A 22 -0.96 -1.02 2.95
N VAL A 23 -0.13 -0.26 3.65
CA VAL A 23 -0.57 0.88 4.47
C VAL A 23 0.24 2.11 4.12
N GLY A 24 -0.44 3.21 3.79
CA GLY A 24 0.15 4.52 3.59
C GLY A 24 -0.27 5.50 4.69
N VAL A 25 0.63 6.40 5.08
CA VAL A 25 0.42 7.35 6.18
C VAL A 25 0.93 8.73 5.78
N ALA A 26 0.02 9.69 5.67
CA ALA A 26 0.35 11.05 5.26
C ALA A 26 -0.57 12.08 5.91
N ASP A 27 -0.30 13.38 5.70
CA ASP A 27 -1.16 14.46 6.21
C ASP A 27 -2.52 14.53 5.50
N ASN A 28 -2.61 13.99 4.29
CA ASN A 28 -3.84 13.98 3.50
C ASN A 28 -4.11 12.60 2.89
N ILE A 29 -5.37 12.36 2.53
CA ILE A 29 -5.84 11.08 2.00
C ILE A 29 -5.24 10.73 0.64
N ILE A 30 -4.95 11.71 -0.21
CA ILE A 30 -4.46 11.48 -1.57
C ILE A 30 -3.05 10.90 -1.49
N GLU A 31 -2.17 11.52 -0.71
CA GLU A 31 -0.78 11.08 -0.53
C GLU A 31 -0.71 9.73 0.19
N ALA A 32 -1.50 9.53 1.25
CA ALA A 32 -1.56 8.24 1.94
C ALA A 32 -2.04 7.11 1.01
N SER A 33 -3.00 7.40 0.12
CA SER A 33 -3.49 6.42 -0.86
C SER A 33 -2.45 6.13 -1.94
N TRP A 34 -1.75 7.16 -2.43
CA TRP A 34 -0.69 7.00 -3.42
C TRP A 34 0.45 6.10 -2.90
N GLN A 35 0.92 6.36 -1.68
CA GLN A 35 1.94 5.52 -1.03
C GLN A 35 1.49 4.07 -0.91
N ALA A 36 0.30 3.82 -0.33
CA ALA A 36 -0.22 2.47 -0.17
C ALA A 36 -0.35 1.73 -1.51
N LEU A 37 -0.75 2.43 -2.57
CA LEU A 37 -0.94 1.84 -3.90
C LEU A 37 0.39 1.47 -4.56
N VAL A 38 1.37 2.38 -4.53
CA VAL A 38 2.71 2.11 -5.08
C VAL A 38 3.34 0.94 -4.35
N ASP A 39 3.29 0.93 -3.02
CA ASP A 39 3.80 -0.17 -2.20
C ASP A 39 3.13 -1.51 -2.56
N SER A 40 1.83 -1.48 -2.86
CA SER A 40 1.08 -2.69 -3.24
C SER A 40 1.59 -3.30 -4.55
N VAL A 41 1.82 -2.45 -5.55
CA VAL A 41 2.32 -2.90 -6.86
C VAL A 41 3.77 -3.37 -6.75
N GLU A 42 4.63 -2.63 -6.04
CA GLU A 42 6.01 -3.04 -5.81
C GLU A 42 6.12 -4.36 -5.05
N TYR A 43 5.28 -4.55 -4.03
CA TYR A 43 5.22 -5.80 -3.29
C TYR A 43 4.94 -6.99 -4.21
N LYS A 44 3.95 -6.86 -5.10
CA LYS A 44 3.59 -7.92 -6.05
C LYS A 44 4.72 -8.23 -7.03
N LEU A 45 5.30 -7.21 -7.65
CA LEU A 45 6.40 -7.39 -8.61
C LEU A 45 7.60 -8.11 -7.97
N ARG A 46 8.04 -7.66 -6.78
CA ARG A 46 9.14 -8.30 -6.05
C ARG A 46 8.81 -9.73 -5.62
N ARG A 47 7.54 -10.01 -5.34
CA ARG A 47 7.10 -11.36 -4.98
C ARG A 47 7.11 -12.29 -6.19
N ASP A 48 6.64 -11.82 -7.33
CA ASP A 48 6.64 -12.59 -8.58
C ASP A 48 8.06 -12.89 -9.05
N GLU A 49 8.99 -11.95 -8.88
CA GLU A 49 10.43 -12.18 -9.11
C GLU A 49 10.98 -13.31 -8.23
N ARG A 50 10.67 -13.30 -6.93
CA ARG A 50 11.09 -14.37 -6.01
C ARG A 50 10.48 -15.73 -6.35
N SER A 51 9.27 -15.77 -6.90
CA SER A 51 8.63 -17.02 -7.31
C SER A 51 9.24 -17.63 -8.59
N ARG A 52 9.99 -16.84 -9.36
CA ARG A 52 10.62 -17.28 -10.62
C ARG A 52 12.07 -17.73 -10.45
N ALA A 53 12.67 -17.48 -9.28
CA ALA A 53 14.02 -17.90 -8.91
C ALA A 53 13.99 -19.28 -8.23
#